data_AF-X1GR78-F1
#
_entry.id   AF-X1GR78-F1
#
_cell.length_a   1.000
_cell.length_b   1.000
_cell.length_c   1.000
_cell.angle_alpha   90.00
_cell.angle_beta   90.00
_cell.angle_gamma   90.00
#
_symmetry.space_group_name_H-M   'P 1'
#
loop_
_entity.id
_entity.type
_entity.pdbx_description
1 polymer ?
#
loop_
_entity_poly.entity_id
_entity_poly.type
_entity_poly.pdbx_seq_one_letter_code
_entity_poly.pdbx_strand_id
1 'polypeptide(L)' 'MKKYQIIYADPPWSYADQGCQGTMANHYKGMQIEQICSLPIGEIADENCVLFLWATYPMLKEALQVIESWGFKYKT' A
#
# COMPACT_ATOMS: atom_id res chain seq x y z
N MET A 1 14.27 -16.85 0.58
CA MET A 1 13.54 -15.85 -0.23
C MET A 1 14.46 -14.64 -0.44
N LYS A 2 14.45 -14.01 -1.62
CA LYS A 2 15.29 -12.82 -1.88
C LYS A 2 14.70 -11.62 -1.13
N LYS A 3 15.55 -10.83 -0.47
CA LYS A 3 15.18 -9.59 0.23
C LYS A 3 15.55 -8.35 -0.59
N TYR A 4 14.82 -7.26 -0.39
CA TYR A 4 14.97 -6.01 -1.13
C TYR A 4 15.22 -4.83 -0.20
N GLN A 5 16.16 -3.97 -0.58
CA GLN A 5 16.46 -2.72 0.14
C GLN A 5 15.53 -1.56 -0.27
N ILE A 6 14.82 -1.70 -1.39
CA ILE A 6 13.83 -0.72 -1.87
C ILE A 6 12.60 -1.48 -2.31
N ILE A 7 11.44 -1.08 -1.80
CA ILE A 7 10.13 -1.55 -2.24
C ILE A 7 9.35 -0.34 -2.74
N TYR A 8 8.84 -0.42 -3.96
CA TYR A 8 7.93 0.56 -4.54
C TYR A 8 6.58 -0.12 -4.77
N ALA A 9 5.52 0.38 -4.13
CA ALA A 9 4.23 -0.28 -4.11
C ALA A 9 3.09 0.71 -4.44
N ASP A 10 2.17 0.24 -5.27
CA ASP A 10 0.91 0.91 -5.60
C ASP A 10 -0.24 -0.06 -5.31
N PRO A 11 -0.76 -0.09 -4.07
CA PRO A 11 -1.82 -1.02 -3.69
C PRO A 11 -3.13 -0.72 -4.44
N PRO A 12 -3.94 -1.74 -4.75
CA PRO A 12 -5.23 -1.55 -5.40
C PRO A 12 -6.28 -1.04 -4.40
N TRP A 13 -6.20 0.24 -4.07
CA TRP A 13 -7.05 0.90 -3.07
C TRP A 13 -8.55 0.83 -3.45
N SER A 14 -9.36 0.26 -2.56
CA SER A 14 -10.83 0.29 -2.66
C SER A 14 -11.39 1.45 -1.85
N TYR A 15 -11.93 2.47 -2.52
CA TYR A 15 -12.58 3.62 -1.88
C TYR A 15 -13.88 4.00 -2.62
N ALA A 16 -14.84 4.54 -1.87
CA ALA A 16 -16.21 4.76 -2.35
C ALA A 16 -16.37 5.97 -3.28
N ASP A 17 -15.37 6.85 -3.34
CA ASP A 17 -15.42 8.09 -4.11
C ASP A 17 -15.24 7.81 -5.61
N GLN A 18 -16.33 7.35 -6.24
CA GLN A 18 -16.40 6.92 -7.65
C GLN A 18 -16.53 8.08 -8.64
N GLY A 19 -16.60 9.33 -8.15
CA GLY A 19 -16.90 10.53 -8.95
C GLY A 19 -15.73 11.13 -9.74
N CYS A 20 -14.51 10.63 -9.58
CA CYS A 20 -13.34 11.13 -10.31
C CYS A 20 -13.15 10.40 -11.65
N GLN A 21 -12.81 11.12 -12.72
CA GLN A 21 -12.31 10.48 -13.94
C GLN A 21 -11.03 9.70 -13.61
N GLY A 22 -10.99 8.40 -13.95
CA GLY A 22 -9.86 7.51 -13.62
C GLY A 22 -10.11 6.54 -12.45
N THR A 23 -11.36 6.35 -12.02
CA THR A 23 -11.70 5.39 -10.96
C THR A 23 -11.17 3.99 -11.28
N MET A 24 -10.42 3.43 -10.32
CA MET A 24 -9.85 2.09 -10.33
C MET A 24 -10.84 1.00 -10.80
N ALA A 25 -12.11 1.12 -10.40
CA ALA A 25 -13.19 0.18 -10.73
C ALA A 25 -13.36 -0.08 -12.25
N ASN A 26 -12.90 0.83 -13.10
CA ASN A 26 -12.97 0.68 -14.56
C ASN A 26 -11.83 -0.16 -15.15
N HIS A 27 -10.77 -0.43 -14.37
CA HIS A 27 -9.54 -1.07 -14.85
C HIS A 27 -9.20 -2.37 -14.11
N TYR A 28 -9.44 -2.44 -12.80
CA TYR A 28 -9.17 -3.63 -11.99
C TYR A 28 -9.99 -3.61 -10.68
N LYS A 29 -10.04 -4.77 -9.99
CA LYS A 29 -10.74 -4.89 -8.72
C LYS A 29 -9.86 -4.39 -7.56
N GLY A 30 -10.44 -3.55 -6.71
CA GLY A 30 -9.81 -3.09 -5.49
C GLY A 30 -9.73 -4.16 -4.41
N MET A 31 -8.78 -3.99 -3.50
CA MET A 31 -8.67 -4.78 -2.28
C MET A 31 -9.13 -3.96 -1.08
N GLN A 32 -9.75 -4.65 -0.12
CA GLN A 32 -10.05 -4.07 1.17
C GLN A 32 -8.75 -3.82 1.94
N ILE A 33 -8.77 -2.84 2.85
CA ILE A 33 -7.57 -2.43 3.57
C ILE A 33 -6.94 -3.58 4.36
N GLU A 34 -7.76 -4.46 4.94
CA GLU A 34 -7.30 -5.63 5.69
C GLU A 34 -6.53 -6.60 4.78
N GLN A 35 -6.96 -6.74 3.53
CA GLN A 35 -6.28 -7.59 2.55
C GLN A 35 -4.93 -6.99 2.16
N ILE A 36 -4.84 -5.67 1.97
CA ILE A 36 -3.58 -4.97 1.68
C ILE A 36 -2.61 -5.13 2.86
N CYS A 37 -3.07 -4.89 4.10
CA CYS A 37 -2.26 -5.07 5.32
C CYS A 37 -1.75 -6.51 5.47
N SER A 38 -2.53 -7.51 5.05
CA SER A 38 -2.16 -8.94 5.16
C SER A 38 -1.10 -9.40 4.15
N LEU A 39 -0.73 -8.58 3.17
CA LEU A 39 0.29 -8.94 2.20
C LEU A 39 1.65 -9.15 2.92
N PRO A 40 2.41 -10.21 2.58
CA PRO A 40 3.66 -10.57 3.26
C PRO A 40 4.84 -9.70 2.81
N ILE A 41 4.65 -8.38 2.68
CA ILE A 41 5.68 -7.44 2.20
C ILE A 41 6.86 -7.37 3.18
N GLY A 42 6.59 -7.47 4.48
CA GLY A 42 7.65 -7.53 5.50
C GLY A 42 8.58 -8.76 5.35
N GLU A 43 8.11 -9.86 4.76
CA GLU A 43 8.93 -11.06 4.56
C GLU A 43 9.97 -10.91 3.44
N ILE A 44 9.70 -10.03 2.47
CA ILE A 44 10.63 -9.71 1.37
C ILE A 44 11.46 -8.45 1.63
N ALA A 45 11.22 -7.73 2.74
CA ALA A 45 11.98 -6.56 3.12
C ALA A 45 13.35 -6.94 3.72
N ASP A 46 14.39 -6.23 3.30
CA ASP A 46 15.68 -6.24 3.98
C ASP A 46 15.61 -5.49 5.32
N GLU A 47 16.59 -5.67 6.21
CA GLU A 47 16.65 -4.93 7.47
C GLU A 47 16.82 -3.42 7.22
N ASN A 48 17.58 -3.05 6.18
CA ASN A 48 17.76 -1.66 5.75
C ASN A 48 16.93 -1.38 4.49
N CYS A 49 15.60 -1.46 4.63
CA CYS A 49 14.66 -1.28 3.52
C CYS A 49 13.93 0.07 3.56
N VAL A 50 13.78 0.69 2.40
CA VAL A 50 12.91 1.86 2.20
C VAL A 50 11.67 1.46 1.41
N LEU A 51 10.50 1.78 1.95
CA LEU A 51 9.22 1.65 1.26
C LEU A 51 8.79 3.00 0.68
N PHE A 52 8.53 3.01 -0.63
CA PHE A 52 7.79 4.05 -1.32
C PHE A 52 6.38 3.52 -1.58
N LEU A 53 5.39 4.05 -0.87
CA LEU A 53 4.00 3.64 -0.98
C LEU A 53 3.17 4.73 -1.66
N TRP A 54 2.55 4.40 -2.78
CA TRP A 54 1.57 5.28 -3.42
C TRP A 54 0.24 5.21 -2.67
N ALA A 55 -0.36 6.36 -2.38
CA ALA A 55 -1.64 6.46 -1.69
C ALA A 55 -2.54 7.46 -2.42
N THR A 56 -3.83 7.15 -2.50
CA THR A 56 -4.85 8.13 -2.93
C THR A 56 -5.20 9.06 -1.77
N TYR A 57 -5.63 10.28 -2.09
CA TYR A 57 -6.00 11.27 -1.06
C TYR A 57 -7.07 10.78 -0.04
N PRO A 58 -8.12 9.99 -0.40
CA PRO A 58 -9.08 9.52 0.59
C PRO A 58 -8.53 8.37 1.45
N MET A 59 -7.40 7.77 1.07
CA MET A 59 -6.81 6.60 1.73
C MET A 59 -5.54 6.95 2.51
N LEU A 60 -5.27 8.23 2.79
CA LEU A 60 -4.01 8.63 3.44
C LEU A 60 -3.86 8.01 4.84
N LYS A 61 -4.95 7.91 5.60
CA LYS A 61 -4.92 7.30 6.94
C LYS A 61 -4.65 5.80 6.85
N GLU A 62 -5.31 5.15 5.91
CA GLU A 62 -5.19 3.72 5.61
C GLU A 62 -3.79 3.38 5.09
N ALA A 63 -3.17 4.27 4.31
CA ALA A 63 -1.79 4.10 3.86
C ALA A 63 -0.81 4.08 5.04
N LEU A 64 -1.00 4.92 6.06
CA LEU A 64 -0.19 4.87 7.29
C LEU A 64 -0.37 3.53 8.03
N GLN A 65 -1.60 3.02 8.09
CA GLN A 65 -1.88 1.70 8.66
C GLN A 65 -1.18 0.57 7.88
N VAL A 66 -1.15 0.65 6.54
CA VAL A 66 -0.44 -0.33 5.68
C VAL A 66 1.06 -0.29 5.94
N ILE A 67 1.66 0.91 6.01
CA ILE A 67 3.08 1.09 6.32
C ILE A 67 3.42 0.37 7.62
N GLU A 68 2.66 0.62 8.69
CA GLU A 68 2.88 -0.04 9.98
C GLU A 68 2.67 -1.56 9.92
N SER A 69 1.60 -2.02 9.24
CA SER A 69 1.27 -3.44 9.11
C SER A 69 2.34 -4.24 8.37
N TRP A 70 3.03 -3.61 7.41
CA TRP A 70 4.15 -4.22 6.68
C TRP A 70 5.48 -4.13 7.41
N GLY A 71 5.51 -3.57 8.63
CA GLY A 71 6.71 -3.47 9.47
C GLY A 71 7.58 -2.25 9.19
N PHE A 72 7.07 -1.26 8.46
CA PHE A 72 7.77 -0.01 8.19
C PHE A 72 7.33 1.09 9.17
N LYS A 73 8.19 2.11 9.32
CA LYS A 73 7.89 3.32 10.08
C LYS A 73 7.79 4.50 9.13
N TYR A 74 6.67 5.23 9.19
CA TYR A 74 6.52 6.46 8.41
C TYR A 74 7.57 7.50 8.80
N LYS A 75 8.20 8.12 7.79
CA LYS A 75 9.24 9.13 7.97
C LYS A 75 8.66 10.52 7.71
N THR A 76 8.85 11.41 8.70
CA THR A 76 8.59 12.85 8.61
C THR A 76 9.87 13.62 8.35
#